data_AF-A0A4Y2K9U8-F1
#
_entry.id   AF-A0A4Y2K9U8-F1
#
_cell.length_a   1.000
_cell.length_b   1.000
_cell.length_c   1.000
_cell.angle_alpha   90.00
_cell.angle_beta   90.00
_cell.angle_gamma   90.00
#
_symmetry.space_group_name_H-M   'P 1'
#
loop_
_entity.id
_entity.type
_entity.pdbx_description
1 polymer ?
#
loop_
_entity_poly.entity_id
_entity_poly.type
_entity_poly.pdbx_seq_one_letter_code
_entity_poly.pdbx_strand_id
1 'polypeptide(L)'
;MCEAVESRKHESKKAEEKEAANELDASDLWIAIKDPIEKLSKKEQEDLTKEHFLRTVRYNNDKRYEVHLPWLDNYAPLPHNLELAIRRLESTTKKLLIENLYDAYEGIFWNDYMKV
;
A
#
# COMPACT_ATOMS: atom_id res chain seq x y z
N MET A 1 64.79 -0.21 -1.04
CA MET A 1 63.78 -0.48 -0.01
C MET A 1 62.52 0.29 -0.38
N CYS A 2 61.37 -0.38 -0.28
CA CYS A 2 60.00 0.13 -0.13
C CYS A 2 59.02 0.24 -1.33
N GLU A 3 59.31 0.73 -2.53
CA GLU A 3 58.18 1.07 -3.42
C GLU A 3 57.51 -0.12 -4.17
N ALA A 4 58.24 -1.16 -4.57
CA ALA A 4 57.67 -2.29 -5.33
C ALA A 4 57.01 -3.40 -4.46
N VAL A 5 57.09 -3.28 -3.13
CA VAL A 5 56.43 -4.22 -2.19
C VAL A 5 55.07 -3.65 -1.77
N GLU A 6 54.93 -2.33 -1.70
CA GLU A 6 53.67 -1.67 -1.35
C GLU A 6 52.62 -1.76 -2.46
N SER A 7 53.02 -1.63 -3.74
CA SER A 7 52.09 -1.80 -4.87
C SER A 7 51.51 -3.22 -4.94
N ARG A 8 52.34 -4.25 -4.70
CA ARG A 8 51.87 -5.64 -4.65
C ARG A 8 50.95 -5.90 -3.45
N LYS A 9 51.23 -5.30 -2.28
CA LYS A 9 50.34 -5.40 -1.11
C LYS A 9 48.98 -4.74 -1.34
N HIS A 10 48.93 -3.66 -2.11
CA HIS A 10 47.68 -2.95 -2.39
C HIS A 10 46.84 -3.62 -3.50
N GLU A 11 47.48 -4.29 -4.47
CA GLU A 11 46.79 -5.13 -5.45
C GLU A 11 46.26 -6.43 -4.85
N SER A 12 46.99 -7.06 -3.93
CA SER A 12 46.52 -8.26 -3.22
C SER A 12 45.31 -7.97 -2.33
N LYS A 13 45.29 -6.83 -1.62
CA LYS A 13 44.09 -6.42 -0.86
C LYS A 13 42.88 -6.11 -1.76
N LYS A 14 43.12 -5.54 -2.95
CA LYS A 14 42.04 -5.21 -3.89
C LYS A 14 41.47 -6.45 -4.61
N ALA A 15 42.23 -7.54 -4.67
CA ALA A 15 41.74 -8.84 -5.14
C ALA A 15 40.93 -9.56 -4.05
N GLU A 16 41.41 -9.52 -2.79
CA GLU A 16 40.74 -10.15 -1.65
C GLU A 16 39.43 -9.45 -1.24
N GLU A 17 39.34 -8.12 -1.42
CA GLU A 17 38.13 -7.33 -1.14
C GLU A 17 37.11 -7.36 -2.31
N LYS A 18 37.50 -7.88 -3.49
CA LYS A 18 36.60 -8.03 -4.65
C LYS A 18 35.96 -9.40 -4.77
N GLU A 19 36.23 -10.32 -3.87
CA GLU A 19 35.67 -11.68 -3.85
C GLU A 19 34.81 -11.93 -2.60
N ALA A 20 34.11 -10.88 -2.13
CA ALA A 20 33.08 -10.96 -1.10
C ALA A 20 31.67 -10.58 -1.64
N ALA A 21 31.49 -10.65 -2.96
CA ALA A 21 30.18 -10.69 -3.59
C ALA A 21 30.01 -12.06 -4.26
N ASN A 22 30.24 -13.12 -3.47
CA ASN A 22 30.02 -14.47 -3.95
C ASN A 22 28.51 -14.69 -4.08
N GLU A 23 28.13 -15.11 -5.27
CA GLU A 23 26.77 -15.30 -5.75
C GLU A 23 25.96 -16.14 -4.74
N LEU A 24 24.89 -15.56 -4.19
CA LEU A 24 23.93 -16.32 -3.43
C LEU A 24 23.24 -17.29 -4.41
N ASP A 25 23.52 -18.58 -4.28
CA ASP A 25 22.81 -19.63 -5.00
C ASP A 25 21.30 -19.53 -4.69
N ALA A 26 20.46 -19.84 -5.68
CA ALA A 26 19.01 -19.88 -5.50
C ALA A 26 18.59 -20.80 -4.33
N SER A 27 19.40 -21.81 -4.02
CA SER A 27 19.21 -22.68 -2.84
C SER A 27 19.45 -21.96 -1.51
N ASP A 28 20.41 -21.03 -1.44
CA ASP A 28 20.69 -20.23 -0.24
C ASP A 28 19.63 -19.15 -0.01
N LEU A 29 19.02 -18.64 -1.08
CA LEU A 29 17.83 -17.78 -0.99
C LEU A 29 16.64 -18.51 -0.35
N TRP A 30 16.53 -19.83 -0.53
CA TRP A 30 15.45 -20.63 0.08
C TRP A 30 15.66 -20.85 1.58
N ILE A 31 16.90 -20.85 2.07
CA ILE A 31 17.20 -20.95 3.50
C ILE A 31 16.90 -19.63 4.22
N ALA A 32 17.00 -18.49 3.52
CA ALA A 32 16.57 -17.19 4.02
C ALA A 32 15.03 -17.03 4.10
N ILE A 33 14.27 -17.84 3.37
CA ILE A 33 12.79 -17.96 3.48
C ILE A 33 12.44 -19.15 4.39
N LYS A 34 13.26 -19.42 5.42
CA LYS A 34 12.76 -20.10 6.60
C LYS A 34 12.39 -19.03 7.60
N ASP A 35 11.10 -18.71 7.64
CA ASP A 35 10.51 -17.92 8.69
C ASP A 35 10.99 -18.46 10.04
N PRO A 36 11.74 -17.70 10.86
CA PRO A 36 11.87 -18.01 12.29
C PRO A 36 10.57 -17.57 12.96
N ILE A 37 9.44 -17.97 12.41
CA ILE A 37 8.13 -17.75 13.00
C ILE A 37 7.90 -19.00 13.84
N GLU A 38 8.06 -18.84 15.14
CA GLU A 38 7.26 -19.60 16.09
C GLU A 38 5.83 -19.59 15.54
N LYS A 39 5.40 -20.71 14.94
CA LYS A 39 4.06 -20.83 14.35
C LYS A 39 3.09 -20.70 15.50
N LEU A 40 2.63 -19.48 15.74
CA LEU A 40 1.50 -19.20 16.60
C LEU A 40 0.40 -20.16 16.20
N SER A 41 -0.22 -20.78 17.20
CA SER A 41 -1.40 -21.60 16.99
C SER A 41 -2.43 -20.77 16.21
N LYS A 42 -3.20 -21.42 15.34
CA LYS A 42 -4.29 -20.77 14.60
C LYS A 42 -5.17 -19.91 15.52
N LYS A 43 -5.40 -20.40 16.73
CA LYS A 43 -6.16 -19.70 17.77
C LYS A 43 -5.47 -18.41 18.24
N GLU A 44 -4.16 -18.44 18.48
CA GLU A 44 -3.39 -17.27 18.91
C GLU A 44 -3.37 -16.21 17.80
N GLN A 45 -3.29 -16.63 16.53
CA GLN A 45 -3.37 -15.72 15.39
C GLN A 45 -4.75 -15.06 15.26
N GLU A 46 -5.83 -15.83 15.49
CA GLU A 46 -7.20 -15.31 15.53
C GLU A 46 -7.38 -14.32 16.68
N ASP A 47 -6.87 -14.64 17.88
CA ASP A 47 -6.95 -13.79 19.07
C ASP A 47 -6.20 -12.47 18.87
N LEU A 48 -4.97 -12.51 18.32
CA LEU A 48 -4.21 -11.31 17.98
C LEU A 48 -4.89 -10.45 16.91
N THR A 49 -5.49 -11.08 15.90
CA THR A 49 -6.23 -10.37 14.85
C THR A 49 -7.46 -9.66 15.44
N LYS A 50 -8.16 -10.34 16.34
CA LYS A 50 -9.33 -9.79 17.03
C LYS A 50 -8.94 -8.64 17.96
N GLU A 51 -7.85 -8.78 18.71
CA GLU A 51 -7.33 -7.70 19.55
C GLU A 51 -6.93 -6.49 18.71
N HIS A 52 -6.20 -6.70 17.62
CA HIS A 52 -5.82 -5.63 16.69
C HIS A 52 -7.06 -4.93 16.12
N PHE A 53 -8.06 -5.68 15.69
CA PHE A 53 -9.32 -5.13 15.18
C PHE A 53 -10.00 -4.25 16.24
N LEU A 54 -10.22 -4.76 17.45
CA LEU A 54 -10.90 -3.99 18.52
C LEU A 54 -10.13 -2.73 18.91
N ARG A 55 -8.80 -2.77 18.90
CA ARG A 55 -7.94 -1.62 19.18
C ARG A 55 -8.01 -0.55 18.09
N THR A 56 -8.22 -0.96 16.84
CA THR A 56 -8.12 -0.07 15.67
C THR A 56 -9.46 0.42 15.14
N VAL A 57 -10.56 -0.23 15.51
CA VAL A 57 -11.90 0.22 15.17
C VAL A 57 -12.18 1.57 15.84
N ARG A 58 -12.50 2.57 15.03
CA ARG A 58 -12.88 3.91 15.48
C ARG A 58 -14.22 4.30 14.86
N TYR A 59 -15.02 5.04 15.61
CA TYR A 59 -16.22 5.68 15.08
C TYR A 59 -15.88 7.13 14.75
N ASN A 60 -16.04 7.53 13.49
CA ASN A 60 -15.75 8.87 13.03
C ASN A 60 -16.98 9.79 13.20
N ASN A 61 -16.73 11.10 13.20
CA ASN A 61 -17.71 12.19 13.23
C ASN A 61 -18.73 12.08 12.09
N ASP A 62 -18.35 11.50 10.96
CA ASP A 62 -19.23 11.20 9.81
C ASP A 62 -20.18 10.01 10.04
N LYS A 63 -20.26 9.52 11.29
CA LYS A 63 -21.08 8.39 11.72
C LYS A 63 -20.73 7.06 11.07
N ARG A 64 -19.44 6.86 10.74
CA ARG A 64 -18.92 5.65 10.07
C ARG A 64 -17.90 4.94 10.95
N TYR A 65 -17.85 3.61 10.84
CA TYR A 65 -16.79 2.81 11.46
C TYR A 65 -15.58 2.75 10.52
N GLU A 66 -14.41 3.00 11.08
CA GLU A 66 -13.12 2.96 10.40
C GLU A 66 -12.24 1.93 11.10
N VAL A 67 -11.47 1.16 10.35
CA VAL A 67 -10.54 0.17 10.90
C VAL A 67 -9.17 0.43 10.29
N HIS A 68 -8.16 0.52 11.13
CA HIS A 68 -6.78 0.64 10.68
C HIS A 68 -6.31 -0.70 10.09
N LEU A 69 -5.77 -0.68 8.88
CA LEU A 69 -5.23 -1.87 8.24
C LEU A 69 -3.81 -2.16 8.77
N PRO A 70 -3.52 -3.39 9.25
CA PRO A 70 -2.23 -3.71 9.88
C PRO A 70 -1.03 -3.59 8.94
N TRP A 71 -1.22 -3.69 7.62
CA TRP A 71 -0.16 -3.54 6.62
C TRP A 71 -0.02 -2.09 6.09
N LEU A 72 -0.74 -1.15 6.70
CA LEU A 72 -0.88 0.23 6.20
C LEU A 72 -0.46 1.27 7.25
N ASP A 73 0.56 0.96 8.06
CA ASP A 73 0.99 1.78 9.21
C ASP A 73 1.48 3.20 8.87
N ASN A 74 1.79 3.52 7.61
CA ASN A 74 2.48 4.77 7.25
C ASN A 74 1.96 5.46 5.97
N TYR A 75 0.65 5.43 5.69
CA TYR A 75 0.09 6.16 4.55
C TYR A 75 -0.63 7.44 4.96
N ALA A 76 -0.53 8.45 4.11
CA ALA A 76 -1.31 9.68 4.26
C ALA A 76 -2.81 9.35 4.26
N PRO A 77 -3.63 10.04 5.08
CA PRO A 77 -5.07 9.85 5.07
C PRO A 77 -5.62 10.11 3.67
N LEU A 78 -6.60 9.31 3.25
CA LEU A 78 -7.25 9.49 1.97
C LEU A 78 -7.83 10.90 1.87
N PRO A 79 -7.68 11.60 0.73
CA PRO A 79 -8.26 12.92 0.57
C PRO A 79 -9.77 12.83 0.65
N HIS A 80 -10.37 13.80 1.36
CA HIS A 80 -11.82 13.88 1.47
C HIS A 80 -12.40 14.41 0.14
N ASN A 81 -12.86 13.50 -0.72
CA ASN A 81 -13.30 13.81 -2.07
C ASN A 81 -14.77 14.29 -2.17
N LEU A 82 -15.51 14.36 -1.06
CA LEU A 82 -16.92 14.71 -1.07
C LEU A 82 -17.18 16.11 -1.63
N GLU A 83 -16.50 17.12 -1.09
CA GLU A 83 -16.64 18.51 -1.55
C GLU A 83 -16.28 18.67 -3.03
N LEU A 84 -15.22 17.97 -3.47
CA LEU A 84 -14.82 17.97 -4.88
C LEU A 84 -15.88 17.31 -5.77
N ALA A 85 -16.46 16.20 -5.33
CA ALA A 85 -17.52 15.51 -6.04
C ALA A 85 -18.77 16.39 -6.15
N ILE A 86 -19.15 17.09 -5.08
CA ILE A 86 -20.27 18.05 -5.07
C ILE A 86 -20.02 19.17 -6.08
N ARG A 87 -18.84 19.80 -6.05
CA ARG A 87 -18.51 20.88 -7.00
C ARG A 87 -18.53 20.41 -8.44
N ARG A 88 -18.00 19.20 -8.72
CA ARG A 88 -18.03 18.60 -10.06
C ARG A 88 -19.47 18.32 -10.51
N LEU A 89 -20.31 17.80 -9.61
CA LEU A 89 -21.72 17.57 -9.87
C LEU A 89 -22.43 18.88 -10.23
N GLU A 90 -22.30 19.92 -9.40
CA GLU A 90 -22.92 21.22 -9.66
C GLU A 90 -22.48 21.83 -10.99
N SER A 91 -21.17 21.80 -11.28
CA SER A 91 -20.63 22.32 -12.54
C SER A 91 -21.18 21.55 -13.75
N THR A 92 -21.25 20.23 -13.65
CA THR A 92 -21.77 19.37 -14.73
C THR A 92 -23.26 19.60 -14.93
N THR A 93 -24.03 19.68 -13.85
CA THR A 93 -25.47 19.98 -13.88
C THR A 93 -25.75 21.34 -14.54
N LYS A 94 -24.99 22.38 -14.18
CA LYS A 94 -25.11 23.70 -14.82
C LYS A 94 -24.85 23.63 -16.32
N LYS A 95 -23.82 22.88 -16.74
CA LYS A 95 -23.52 22.70 -18.16
C LYS A 95 -24.65 21.99 -18.90
N LEU A 96 -25.18 20.92 -18.33
CA LEU A 96 -26.30 20.16 -18.93
C LEU A 96 -27.56 21.00 -19.07
N LEU A 97 -27.85 21.88 -18.11
CA LEU A 97 -28.98 22.81 -18.19
C LEU A 97 -28.80 23.84 -19.31
N ILE A 98 -27.59 24.40 -19.47
CA ILE A 98 -27.29 25.35 -20.55
C ILE A 98 -27.42 24.68 -21.93
N GLU A 99 -26.99 23.43 -22.04
CA GLU A 99 -27.09 22.65 -23.28
C GLU A 99 -28.49 22.05 -23.50
N ASN A 100 -29.44 22.27 -22.58
CA ASN A 100 -30.79 21.70 -22.59
C ASN A 100 -30.81 20.17 -22.70
N LEU A 101 -29.79 19.50 -22.13
CA LEU A 101 -29.60 18.05 -22.13
C LEU A 101 -29.94 17.40 -20.78
N TYR A 102 -30.33 18.19 -19.79
CA TYR A 102 -30.57 17.71 -18.43
C TYR A 102 -31.67 16.64 -18.37
N ASP A 103 -32.86 16.93 -18.92
CA ASP A 103 -34.00 16.01 -18.87
C ASP A 103 -33.73 14.69 -19.62
N ALA A 104 -32.99 14.77 -20.74
CA ALA A 104 -32.58 13.58 -21.49
C ALA A 104 -31.64 12.69 -20.67
N TYR A 105 -30.70 13.30 -19.94
CA TYR A 105 -29.77 12.60 -19.07
C TYR A 105 -30.46 12.04 -17.81
N GLU A 106 -31.37 12.80 -17.20
CA GLU A 106 -32.20 12.35 -16.07
C GLU A 106 -33.06 11.14 -16.46
N GLY A 107 -33.60 11.15 -17.68
CA GLY A 107 -34.33 10.02 -18.24
C GLY A 107 -33.53 8.73 -18.31
N ILE A 108 -32.20 8.78 -18.52
CA ILE A 108 -31.34 7.57 -18.54
C ILE A 108 -31.30 6.94 -17.14
N PHE A 109 -31.12 7.73 -16.09
CA PHE A 109 -31.09 7.19 -14.73
C PHE A 109 -32.41 6.53 -14.34
N TRP A 110 -33.54 7.16 -14.70
CA TRP A 110 -34.86 6.63 -14.32
C TRP A 110 -35.23 5.40 -15.15
N ASN A 111 -34.82 5.35 -16.42
CA ASN A 111 -35.17 4.24 -17.30
C ASN A 111 -34.27 3.01 -17.15
N ASP A 112 -32.99 3.18 -16.82
CA ASP A 112 -32.00 2.09 -16.82
C ASP A 112 -31.59 1.63 -15.42
N TYR A 113 -31.60 2.52 -14.41
CA TYR A 113 -31.01 2.21 -13.10
C TYR A 113 -32.01 2.17 -11.94
N MET A 114 -33.17 2.82 -12.06
CA MET A 114 -34.15 2.96 -10.97
C MET A 114 -35.50 2.27 -11.25
N LYS A 115 -35.56 1.33 -12.20
CA LYS A 115 -36.69 0.38 -12.30
C LYS A 115 -36.55 -0.71 -11.23
N VAL A 116 -36.91 -0.38 -9.99
CA VAL A 116 -37.14 -1.34 -8.90
C VAL A 116 -38.62 -1.33 -8.55
#